data_AF-A0A1S8FND1-F1
#
_entry.id   AF-A0A1S8FND1-F1
#
_cell.length_a   1.000
_cell.length_b   1.000
_cell.length_c   1.000
_cell.angle_alpha   90.00
_cell.angle_beta   90.00
_cell.angle_gamma   90.00
#
_symmetry.space_group_name_H-M   'P 1'
#
loop_
_entity.id
_entity.type
_entity.pdbx_description
1 polymer ?
#
loop_
_entity_poly.entity_id
_entity_poly.type
_entity_poly.pdbx_seq_one_letter_code
_entity_poly.pdbx_strand_id
1 'polypeptide(L)'
;MNLEELIAKTCVIGVSYFDTNGELMKQTQFAGQVLKVDAELGITVQLRHTDTSVQQADFIVPPNLDAWFKAPPGHYKHAPSGVDMENPDYLVTWNVYRTQENKPEGQHEWWEWVPNTERPQVGQDAGAG
;
A
#
# COMPACT_ATOMS: atom_id res chain seq x y z
N MET A 1 14.70 6.38 -9.34
CA MET A 1 14.32 5.01 -8.96
C MET A 1 13.73 4.33 -10.18
N ASN A 2 14.09 3.09 -10.45
CA ASN A 2 13.42 2.24 -11.45
C ASN A 2 12.70 1.08 -10.74
N LEU A 3 11.96 0.27 -11.50
CA LEU A 3 11.17 -0.83 -10.93
C LEU A 3 12.08 -1.92 -10.34
N GLU A 4 13.16 -2.27 -11.02
CA GLU A 4 14.06 -3.36 -10.63
C GLU A 4 14.75 -3.09 -9.30
N GLU A 5 15.02 -1.82 -8.97
CA GLU A 5 15.56 -1.38 -7.68
C GLU A 5 14.62 -1.65 -6.49
N LEU A 6 13.34 -1.94 -6.75
CA LEU A 6 12.36 -2.26 -5.71
C LEU A 6 12.44 -3.71 -5.25
N ILE A 7 13.03 -4.63 -6.01
CA ILE A 7 13.06 -6.05 -5.64
C ILE A 7 13.72 -6.23 -4.27
N ALA A 8 13.09 -7.05 -3.42
CA ALA A 8 13.45 -7.29 -2.02
C ALA A 8 13.38 -6.07 -1.09
N LYS A 9 12.88 -4.91 -1.55
CA LYS A 9 12.65 -3.74 -0.71
C LYS A 9 11.43 -3.92 0.18
N THR A 10 11.55 -3.45 1.40
CA THR A 10 10.47 -3.46 2.38
C THR A 10 9.61 -2.21 2.24
N CYS A 11 8.30 -2.37 2.42
CA CYS A 11 7.40 -1.24 2.33
C CYS A 11 6.17 -1.38 3.23
N VAL A 12 5.63 -0.21 3.56
CA VAL A 12 4.31 -0.04 4.16
C VAL A 12 3.44 0.66 3.14
N ILE A 13 2.30 0.06 2.82
CA ILE A 13 1.39 0.52 1.77
C ILE A 13 0.13 1.06 2.44
N GLY A 14 -0.25 2.30 2.14
CA GLY A 14 -1.53 2.89 2.48
C GLY A 14 -2.42 3.02 1.24
N VAL A 15 -3.65 2.53 1.32
CA VAL A 15 -4.65 2.63 0.26
C VAL A 15 -5.88 3.34 0.80
N SER A 16 -6.22 4.48 0.20
CA SER A 16 -7.45 5.22 0.49
C SER A 16 -8.45 4.95 -0.63
N TYR A 17 -9.64 4.46 -0.28
CA TYR A 17 -10.70 4.14 -1.21
C TYR A 17 -11.76 5.24 -1.19
N PHE A 18 -12.15 5.71 -2.37
CA PHE A 18 -13.11 6.79 -2.55
C PHE A 18 -14.30 6.33 -3.39
N ASP A 19 -15.46 6.91 -3.13
CA ASP A 19 -16.65 6.69 -3.94
C ASP A 19 -16.61 7.52 -5.25
N THR A 20 -17.70 7.49 -6.01
CA THR A 20 -17.84 8.23 -7.28
C THR A 20 -17.90 9.75 -7.11
N ASN A 21 -18.16 10.24 -5.90
CA ASN A 21 -18.16 11.66 -5.55
C ASN A 21 -16.80 12.11 -5.01
N GLY A 22 -15.84 11.20 -4.86
CA GLY A 22 -14.55 11.47 -4.22
C GLY A 22 -14.63 11.49 -2.68
N GLU A 23 -15.71 10.98 -2.08
CA GLU A 23 -15.83 10.84 -0.63
C GLU A 23 -15.03 9.63 -0.14
N LEU A 24 -14.26 9.81 0.94
CA LEU A 24 -13.46 8.75 1.52
C LEU A 24 -14.36 7.66 2.12
N MET A 25 -14.26 6.45 1.58
CA MET A 25 -15.02 5.29 2.05
C MET A 25 -14.28 4.51 3.13
N LYS A 26 -13.01 4.19 2.89
CA LYS A 26 -12.17 3.42 3.81
C LYS A 26 -10.70 3.67 3.55
N GLN A 27 -9.90 3.40 4.57
CA GLN A 27 -8.44 3.33 4.44
C GLN A 27 -7.97 1.95 4.88
N THR A 28 -7.01 1.40 4.17
CA THR A 28 -6.41 0.10 4.48
C THR A 28 -4.90 0.23 4.39
N GLN A 29 -4.20 -0.48 5.26
CA GLN A 29 -2.75 -0.54 5.27
C GLN A 29 -2.29 -1.97 5.04
N PHE A 30 -1.07 -2.09 4.52
CA PHE A 30 -0.39 -3.36 4.33
C PHE A 30 1.10 -3.19 4.63
N ALA A 31 1.78 -4.27 5.01
CA ALA A 31 3.21 -4.26 5.25
C ALA A 31 3.82 -5.52 4.63
N GLY A 32 4.90 -5.35 3.87
CA GLY A 32 5.45 -6.46 3.10
C GLY A 32 6.80 -6.18 2.47
N GLN A 33 7.19 -7.08 1.57
CA GLN A 33 8.41 -7.00 0.78
C GLN A 33 8.10 -7.22 -0.69
N VAL A 34 8.71 -6.43 -1.55
CA VAL A 34 8.55 -6.56 -3.00
C VAL A 34 9.17 -7.88 -3.46
N LEU A 35 8.35 -8.73 -4.09
CA LEU A 35 8.72 -10.04 -4.61
C LEU A 35 9.03 -9.99 -6.11
N LYS A 36 8.20 -9.29 -6.87
CA LYS A 36 8.29 -9.17 -8.33
C LYS A 36 7.93 -7.76 -8.77
N VAL A 37 8.55 -7.30 -9.84
CA VAL A 37 8.13 -6.11 -10.58
C VAL A 37 7.90 -6.45 -12.04
N ASP A 38 6.89 -5.81 -12.63
CA ASP A 38 6.49 -6.00 -14.00
C ASP A 38 5.81 -4.70 -14.48
N ALA A 39 6.23 -4.18 -15.63
CA ALA A 39 5.72 -2.90 -16.14
C ALA A 39 4.27 -3.00 -16.63
N GLU A 40 3.77 -4.20 -16.93
CA GLU A 40 2.40 -4.43 -17.37
C GLU A 40 1.53 -5.01 -16.25
N LEU A 41 2.08 -5.96 -15.49
CA LEU A 41 1.34 -6.67 -14.43
C LEU A 41 1.38 -5.94 -13.07
N GLY A 42 2.32 -5.03 -12.86
CA GLY A 42 2.48 -4.27 -11.61
C GLY A 42 3.58 -4.77 -10.68
N ILE A 43 3.59 -4.23 -9.47
CA ILE A 43 4.56 -4.55 -8.41
C ILE A 43 3.88 -5.48 -7.41
N THR A 44 4.39 -6.71 -7.30
CA THR A 44 3.90 -7.71 -6.36
C THR A 44 4.64 -7.58 -5.02
N VAL A 45 3.89 -7.36 -3.95
CA VAL A 45 4.38 -7.28 -2.58
C VAL A 45 3.86 -8.49 -1.80
N GLN A 46 4.77 -9.33 -1.31
CA GLN A 46 4.42 -10.41 -0.40
C GLN A 46 4.16 -9.82 0.99
N LEU A 47 2.92 -9.96 1.47
CA LEU A 47 2.49 -9.44 2.75
C LEU A 47 3.07 -10.25 3.90
N ARG A 48 3.47 -9.54 4.96
CA ARG A 48 4.00 -10.15 6.18
C ARG A 48 2.91 -10.28 7.24
N HIS A 49 2.99 -11.37 7.99
CA HIS A 49 2.14 -11.67 9.13
C HIS A 49 3.00 -12.32 10.22
N THR A 50 2.75 -11.99 11.48
CA THR A 50 3.53 -12.57 12.61
C THR A 50 3.04 -13.96 13.00
N ASP A 51 1.75 -14.24 12.84
CA ASP A 51 1.22 -15.60 12.91
C ASP A 51 1.65 -16.41 11.68
N THR A 52 2.46 -17.43 11.90
CA THR A 52 3.01 -18.32 10.86
C THR A 52 1.98 -19.31 10.31
N SER A 53 0.81 -19.44 10.94
CA SER A 53 -0.30 -20.24 10.42
C SER A 53 -1.08 -19.51 9.32
N VAL A 54 -0.94 -18.19 9.22
CA VAL A 54 -1.55 -17.39 8.15
C VAL A 54 -0.74 -17.56 6.87
N GLN A 55 -1.41 -18.02 5.82
CA GLN A 55 -0.81 -18.14 4.50
C GLN A 55 -0.35 -16.75 4.02
N GLN A 56 0.89 -16.66 3.55
CA GLN A 56 1.40 -15.44 2.93
C GLN A 56 0.55 -15.08 1.71
N ALA A 57 0.11 -13.82 1.66
CA ALA A 57 -0.69 -13.29 0.58
C ALA A 57 0.14 -12.31 -0.24
N ASP A 58 -0.09 -12.29 -1.55
CA ASP A 58 0.50 -11.33 -2.46
C ASP A 58 -0.47 -10.17 -2.70
N PHE A 59 0.05 -8.95 -2.66
CA PHE A 59 -0.69 -7.73 -2.97
C PHE A 59 -0.03 -7.04 -4.16
N ILE A 60 -0.81 -6.77 -5.21
CA ILE A 60 -0.30 -6.19 -6.45
C ILE A 60 -0.77 -4.74 -6.54
N VAL A 61 0.18 -3.82 -6.74
CA VAL A 61 -0.08 -2.40 -7.00
C VAL A 61 0.38 -2.02 -8.40
N PRO A 62 -0.17 -0.95 -9.01
CA PRO A 62 0.30 -0.52 -10.32
C PRO A 62 1.79 -0.14 -10.31
N PRO A 63 2.50 -0.26 -11.45
CA PRO A 63 3.93 -0.02 -11.55
C PRO A 63 4.28 1.48 -11.67
N ASN A 64 3.56 2.35 -10.95
CA ASN A 64 3.85 3.77 -10.88
C ASN A 64 4.68 4.10 -9.64
N LEU A 65 5.89 4.62 -9.88
CA LEU A 65 6.85 4.96 -8.83
C LEU A 65 6.56 6.30 -8.12
N ASP A 66 5.66 7.13 -8.65
CA ASP A 66 5.26 8.40 -8.03
C ASP A 66 4.52 8.18 -6.69
N ALA A 67 3.96 6.98 -6.49
CA ALA A 67 3.35 6.56 -5.22
C ALA A 67 4.37 6.15 -4.15
N TRP A 68 5.68 6.08 -4.46
CA TRP A 68 6.71 5.51 -3.60
C TRP A 68 7.63 6.58 -2.99
N PHE A 69 7.65 6.64 -1.67
CA PHE A 69 8.45 7.59 -0.89
C PHE A 69 9.47 6.85 -0.05
N LYS A 70 10.70 7.35 0.06
CA LYS A 70 11.64 6.84 1.07
C LYS A 70 11.03 7.00 2.46
N ALA A 71 10.95 5.90 3.20
CA ALA A 71 10.38 5.96 4.54
C ALA A 71 11.35 6.65 5.50
N PRO A 72 10.87 7.56 6.36
CA PRO A 72 11.63 8.00 7.52
C PRO A 72 11.98 6.81 8.42
N PRO A 73 13.16 6.81 9.08
CA PRO A 73 13.46 5.84 10.13
C PRO A 73 12.38 5.82 11.21
N GLY A 74 12.07 4.65 11.75
CA GLY A 74 11.06 4.46 12.77
C GLY A 74 10.40 3.09 12.75
N HIS A 75 9.43 2.91 13.63
CA HIS A 75 8.62 1.70 13.74
C HIS A 75 7.26 1.90 13.09
N TYR A 76 6.90 0.96 12.22
CA TYR A 76 5.65 0.98 11.49
C TYR A 76 4.83 -0.26 11.84
N LYS A 77 3.82 -0.05 12.68
CA LYS A 77 2.99 -1.12 13.22
C LYS A 77 1.75 -1.31 12.35
N HIS A 78 1.57 -2.53 11.87
CA HIS A 78 0.35 -2.95 11.21
C HIS A 78 -0.39 -3.94 12.11
N ALA A 79 -1.26 -3.40 12.97
CA ALA A 79 -1.99 -4.18 13.99
C ALA A 79 -2.73 -5.41 13.44
N PRO A 80 -3.43 -5.35 12.28
CA PRO A 80 -4.13 -6.51 11.74
C PRO A 80 -3.24 -7.72 11.43
N SER A 81 -1.98 -7.51 11.02
CA SER A 81 -1.04 -8.61 10.76
C SER A 81 -0.02 -8.84 11.89
N GLY A 82 -0.12 -8.06 12.96
CA GLY A 82 0.82 -8.03 14.08
C GLY A 82 2.23 -7.56 13.72
N VAL A 83 2.48 -7.13 12.48
CA VAL A 83 3.81 -6.72 12.00
C VAL A 83 4.22 -5.40 12.66
N ASP A 84 5.45 -5.36 13.17
CA ASP A 84 6.16 -4.14 13.57
C ASP A 84 7.42 -4.04 12.68
N MET A 85 7.36 -3.19 11.66
CA MET A 85 8.44 -3.03 10.69
C MET A 85 9.35 -1.88 11.12
N GLU A 86 10.58 -2.22 11.47
CA GLU A 86 11.63 -1.26 11.77
C GLU A 86 12.30 -0.77 10.47
N ASN A 87 12.33 0.54 10.26
CA ASN A 87 13.03 1.21 9.16
C ASN A 87 12.73 0.62 7.77
N PRO A 88 11.46 0.58 7.31
CA PRO A 88 11.14 0.19 5.95
C PRO A 88 11.93 1.00 4.92
N ASP A 89 12.15 0.43 3.74
CA ASP A 89 12.76 1.18 2.65
C ASP A 89 11.81 2.27 2.12
N TYR A 90 10.50 1.95 2.05
CA TYR A 90 9.50 2.83 1.42
C TYR A 90 8.15 2.89 2.14
N LEU A 91 7.50 4.05 2.00
CA LEU A 91 6.06 4.22 2.15
C LEU A 91 5.44 4.31 0.76
N VAL A 92 4.34 3.62 0.56
CA VAL A 92 3.64 3.56 -0.73
C VAL A 92 2.21 4.02 -0.53
N THR A 93 1.74 4.99 -1.30
CA THR A 93 0.38 5.53 -1.12
C THR A 93 -0.43 5.58 -2.41
N TRP A 94 -1.64 5.02 -2.32
CA TRP A 94 -2.57 4.92 -3.43
C TRP A 94 -3.94 5.48 -3.05
N ASN A 95 -4.55 6.20 -3.98
CA ASN A 95 -5.97 6.52 -3.96
C ASN A 95 -6.68 5.61 -4.96
N VAL A 96 -7.77 4.99 -4.56
CA VAL A 96 -8.53 4.04 -5.38
C VAL A 96 -9.96 4.55 -5.49
N TYR A 97 -10.33 5.04 -6.67
CA TYR A 97 -11.62 5.67 -6.91
C TYR A 97 -12.60 4.69 -7.54
N ARG A 98 -13.82 4.63 -7.00
CA ARG A 98 -14.92 3.94 -7.65
C ARG A 98 -15.33 4.75 -8.88
N THR A 99 -15.31 4.14 -10.06
CA THR A 99 -15.62 4.86 -11.32
C THR A 99 -17.07 4.70 -11.78
N GLN A 100 -17.85 3.83 -11.13
CA GLN A 100 -19.27 3.64 -11.43
C GLN A 100 -20.08 3.42 -10.15
N GLU A 101 -21.24 4.06 -10.08
CA GLU A 101 -22.23 3.83 -9.02
C GLU A 101 -22.75 2.39 -9.08
N ASN A 102 -23.18 1.87 -7.93
CA ASN A 102 -23.58 0.48 -7.75
C ASN A 102 -24.73 0.13 -8.74
N LYS A 103 -24.42 -0.57 -9.83
CA LYS A 103 -25.42 -1.13 -10.74
C LYS A 103 -25.94 -2.45 -10.15
N PRO A 104 -27.20 -2.82 -10.39
CA PRO A 104 -27.76 -4.10 -9.93
C PRO A 104 -26.87 -5.29 -10.31
N GLU A 105 -26.88 -6.32 -9.44
CA GLU A 105 -25.94 -7.45 -9.41
C GLU A 105 -25.54 -7.99 -10.79
N GLY A 106 -24.23 -8.11 -11.02
CA GLY A 106 -23.65 -8.81 -12.18
C GLY A 106 -22.63 -8.03 -13.01
N GLN A 107 -22.36 -6.75 -12.70
CA GLN A 107 -21.32 -5.97 -13.39
C GLN A 107 -20.10 -5.75 -12.49
N HIS A 108 -18.91 -5.91 -13.07
CA HIS A 108 -17.62 -5.68 -12.42
C HIS A 108 -17.57 -4.28 -11.78
N GLU A 109 -17.07 -4.18 -10.55
CA GLU A 109 -16.74 -2.89 -9.96
C GLU A 109 -15.47 -2.35 -10.63
N TRP A 110 -15.58 -1.19 -11.26
CA TRP A 110 -14.47 -0.54 -11.93
C TRP A 110 -13.80 0.42 -10.95
N TRP A 111 -12.58 0.08 -10.54
CA TRP A 111 -11.75 0.88 -9.65
C TRP A 111 -10.59 1.49 -10.42
N GLU A 112 -10.34 2.78 -10.22
CA GLU A 112 -9.19 3.48 -10.79
C GLU A 112 -8.14 3.70 -9.71
N TRP A 113 -6.91 3.24 -9.97
CA TRP A 113 -5.77 3.47 -9.09
C TRP A 113 -5.04 4.74 -9.52
N VAL A 114 -4.97 5.70 -8.61
CA VAL A 114 -4.26 6.97 -8.79
C VAL A 114 -3.14 7.04 -7.76
N PRO A 115 -1.87 7.28 -8.17
CA PRO A 115 -0.78 7.43 -7.22
C PRO A 115 -1.08 8.64 -6.32
N ASN A 116 -1.01 8.45 -5.01
CA ASN A 116 -1.04 9.58 -4.10
C ASN A 116 0.37 10.14 -3.98
N THR A 117 0.61 11.27 -4.64
CA THR A 117 1.92 11.93 -4.71
C THR A 117 2.19 12.85 -3.51
N GLU A 118 1.25 12.98 -2.58
CA GLU A 118 1.47 13.68 -1.33
C GLU A 118 2.26 12.81 -0.36
N ARG A 119 3.35 13.37 0.20
CA ARG A 119 4.18 12.63 1.13
C ARG A 119 3.36 12.25 2.38
N PRO A 120 3.34 10.98 2.78
CA PRO A 120 2.62 10.56 3.99
C PRO A 120 3.18 11.25 5.23
N GLN A 121 2.29 11.77 6.06
CA GLN A 121 2.68 12.24 7.39
C GLN A 121 2.71 11.05 8.34
N VAL A 122 3.91 10.64 8.73
CA VAL A 122 4.11 9.66 9.81
C VAL A 122 4.12 10.42 11.13
N GLY A 123 3.27 10.02 12.07
CA GLY A 123 3.21 10.64 13.39
C GLY A 123 4.58 10.58 14.05
N GLN A 124 5.20 11.74 14.28
CA GLN A 124 6.35 11.85 15.17
C GLN A 124 5.86 11.70 16.61
N ASP A 125 5.57 10.48 17.06
CA ASP A 125 5.67 10.18 18.48
C ASP A 125 7.15 9.93 18.81
N ALA A 126 7.93 11.01 18.72
CA ALA A 126 9.18 11.19 19.43
C ALA A 126 8.97 12.32 20.44
N GLY A 127 7.96 12.15 21.30
CA GLY A 127 7.91 12.85 22.57
C GLY A 127 9.06 12.33 23.43
N ALA A 128 10.18 13.04 23.41
CA ALA A 128 11.15 12.99 24.48
C ALA A 128 10.42 13.23 25.81
N GLY A 129 10.45 12.23 26.69
CA GLY A 129 10.07 12.29 28.09
C GLY A 129 11.17 11.69 28.93
#